data_AF-A0A2X2W184-F1
#
_entry.id   AF-A0A2X2W184-F1
#
_cell.length_a   1.000
_cell.length_b   1.000
_cell.length_c   1.000
_cell.angle_alpha   90.00
_cell.angle_beta   90.00
_cell.angle_gamma   90.00
#
_symmetry.space_group_name_H-M   'P 1'
#
loop_
_entity.id
_entity.type
_entity.pdbx_description
1 polymer ?
#
loop_
_entity_poly.entity_id
_entity_poly.type
_entity_poly.pdbx_seq_one_letter_code
_entity_poly.pdbx_strand_id
1 'polypeptide(L)'
;MKVNGTLINYYFHCKRQCWLHGNRINLEDNSQDVKIGKAIHEVKKEKGKQTEISIDNIKIDKITKDYLTEVKKSDSDIEAAKWQVLLYLKVLKDKGIERKGKLEFIEKNKSKSTIIIELDENNLSELEDVYKCQD
;
A
#
# COMPACT_ATOMS: atom_id res chain seq x y z
N MET A 1 12.91 -4.94 -11.84
CA MET A 1 12.57 -4.10 -10.66
C MET A 1 11.76 -4.98 -9.71
N LYS A 2 11.97 -4.94 -8.38
CA LYS A 2 11.10 -5.71 -7.48
C LYS A 2 9.75 -5.00 -7.33
N VAL A 3 8.64 -5.74 -7.44
CA VAL A 3 7.29 -5.22 -7.21
C VAL A 3 7.20 -4.62 -5.82
N ASN A 4 6.71 -3.40 -5.66
CA ASN A 4 6.54 -2.74 -4.37
C ASN A 4 5.08 -2.28 -4.20
N GLY A 5 4.77 -1.65 -3.06
CA GLY A 5 3.43 -1.16 -2.77
C GLY A 5 2.90 -0.17 -3.81
N THR A 6 3.76 0.70 -4.32
CA THR A 6 3.39 1.68 -5.35
C THR A 6 3.07 1.00 -6.69
N LEU A 7 3.90 0.03 -7.11
CA LEU A 7 3.72 -0.65 -8.39
C LEU A 7 2.44 -1.49 -8.42
N ILE A 8 2.16 -2.24 -7.35
CA ILE A 8 0.93 -3.04 -7.28
C ILE A 8 -0.29 -2.13 -7.22
N ASN A 9 -0.22 -1.02 -6.48
CA ASN A 9 -1.29 -0.03 -6.43
C ASN A 9 -1.59 0.51 -7.84
N TYR A 10 -0.56 0.94 -8.58
CA TYR A 10 -0.75 1.42 -9.95
C TYR A 10 -1.23 0.33 -10.91
N TYR A 11 -0.86 -0.93 -10.73
CA TYR A 11 -1.34 -2.00 -11.60
C TYR A 11 -2.88 -2.08 -11.60
N PHE A 12 -3.48 -1.97 -10.41
CA PHE A 12 -4.93 -2.00 -10.24
C PHE A 12 -5.61 -0.66 -10.50
N HIS A 13 -4.93 0.47 -10.29
CA HIS A 13 -5.48 1.79 -10.63
C HIS A 13 -5.40 2.10 -12.14
N CYS A 14 -4.21 1.97 -12.74
CA CYS A 14 -3.94 2.30 -14.14
C CYS A 14 -2.69 1.58 -14.68
N LYS A 15 -2.89 0.59 -15.56
CA LYS A 15 -1.80 -0.18 -16.19
C LYS A 15 -0.76 0.70 -16.91
N ARG A 16 -1.19 1.79 -17.55
CA ARG A 16 -0.27 2.75 -18.19
C ARG A 16 0.62 3.45 -17.16
N GLN A 17 0.05 3.88 -16.04
CA GLN A 17 0.80 4.50 -14.95
C GLN A 17 1.80 3.51 -14.35
N CYS A 18 1.39 2.25 -14.17
CA CYS A 18 2.26 1.17 -13.72
C CYS A 18 3.46 0.99 -14.68
N TRP A 19 3.21 0.92 -16.00
CA TRP A 19 4.27 0.80 -17.01
C TRP A 19 5.22 2.00 -17.00
N LEU A 20 4.69 3.23 -16.95
CA LEU A 20 5.51 4.45 -16.88
C LEU A 20 6.38 4.46 -15.63
N HIS A 21 5.80 4.18 -14.46
CA HIS A 21 6.54 4.13 -13.20
C HIS A 21 7.60 3.03 -13.20
N GLY A 22 7.28 1.84 -13.76
CA GLY A 22 8.22 0.74 -13.93
C GLY A 22 9.42 1.08 -14.82
N ASN A 23 9.21 1.96 -15.81
CA ASN A 23 10.26 2.51 -16.66
C ASN A 23 10.89 3.79 -16.11
N ARG A 24 10.68 4.09 -14.82
CA ARG A 24 11.23 5.25 -14.10
C ARG A 24 10.77 6.61 -14.66
N ILE A 25 9.59 6.64 -15.26
CA ILE A 25 8.92 7.86 -15.73
C ILE A 25 7.84 8.23 -14.69
N ASN A 26 8.11 9.23 -13.86
CA ASN A 26 7.16 9.73 -12.86
C ASN A 26 6.56 11.07 -13.31
N LEU A 27 5.23 11.19 -13.28
CA LEU A 27 4.49 12.39 -13.67
C LEU A 27 3.73 13.02 -12.48
N GLU A 28 3.79 12.41 -11.30
CA GLU A 28 2.99 12.82 -10.14
C GLU A 28 3.62 13.93 -9.30
N ASP A 29 4.87 14.32 -9.56
CA ASP A 29 5.59 15.28 -8.72
C ASP A 29 4.97 16.69 -8.72
N ASN A 30 4.11 16.99 -9.71
CA ASN A 30 3.34 18.24 -9.77
C ASN A 30 1.96 18.15 -9.12
N SER A 31 1.52 16.96 -8.69
CA SER A 31 0.21 16.78 -8.04
C SER A 31 0.21 17.40 -6.64
N GLN A 32 -0.71 18.34 -6.41
CA GLN A 32 -0.89 18.95 -5.08
C GLN A 32 -1.33 17.92 -4.04
N ASP A 33 -2.19 16.97 -4.42
CA ASP A 33 -2.66 15.93 -3.51
C ASP A 33 -1.52 15.00 -3.06
N VAL A 34 -0.63 14.64 -3.97
CA VAL A 34 0.56 13.82 -3.66
C VAL A 34 1.50 14.58 -2.73
N LYS A 35 1.73 15.87 -2.98
CA LYS A 35 2.55 16.73 -2.08
C LYS A 35 1.95 16.82 -0.68
N ILE A 36 0.63 17.02 -0.58
CA ILE A 36 -0.08 17.04 0.70
C ILE A 36 0.05 15.69 1.42
N GLY A 37 -0.11 14.57 0.71
CA GLY A 37 0.07 13.23 1.26
C GLY A 37 1.46 13.04 1.87
N LYS A 38 2.51 13.36 1.11
CA LYS A 38 3.91 13.28 1.57
C LYS A 38 4.14 14.12 2.83
N ALA A 39 3.67 15.37 2.84
CA ALA A 39 3.80 16.26 4.00
C ALA A 39 3.08 15.71 5.25
N ILE A 40 1.91 15.07 5.10
CA ILE A 40 1.20 14.44 6.22
C ILE A 40 2.04 13.29 6.81
N HIS A 41 2.66 12.45 5.97
CA HIS A 41 3.53 11.37 6.45
C HIS A 41 4.77 11.94 7.17
N GLU A 42 5.40 12.98 6.62
CA GLU A 42 6.55 13.65 7.24
C GLU A 42 6.22 14.21 8.63
N VAL A 43 5.12 14.97 8.74
CA VAL A 43 4.67 15.53 10.05
C VAL A 43 4.35 14.43 11.07
N LYS A 44 3.77 13.30 10.64
CA LYS A 44 3.50 12.17 11.55
C LYS A 44 4.78 11.49 12.02
N LYS A 45 5.80 11.41 11.15
CA LYS A 45 7.13 10.88 11.46
C LYS A 45 7.87 11.76 12.46
N GLU A 46 7.87 13.09 12.25
CA GLU A 46 8.49 14.06 13.18
C GLU A 46 7.88 14.01 14.58
N LYS A 47 6.56 13.78 14.67
CA LYS A 47 5.85 13.68 15.95
C LYS A 47 6.03 12.34 16.65
N GLY A 48 6.87 11.43 16.14
CA GLY A 48 7.16 10.12 16.72
C GLY A 48 5.95 9.17 16.75
N LYS A 49 4.86 9.49 16.03
CA LYS A 49 3.61 8.71 16.07
C LYS A 49 3.61 7.56 15.06
N GLN A 50 4.45 7.62 14.03
CA GLN A 50 4.64 6.57 13.02
C GLN A 50 6.09 6.52 12.58
N THR A 51 6.75 5.40 12.81
CA THR A 51 7.98 5.02 12.11
C THR A 51 7.58 4.11 10.96
N GLU A 52 7.67 4.60 9.72
CA GLU A 52 7.54 3.76 8.53
C GLU A 52 8.55 2.61 8.62
N ILE A 53 8.08 1.38 8.47
CA ILE A 53 8.90 0.18 8.58
C ILE A 53 9.20 -0.31 7.17
N SER A 54 10.48 -0.35 6.82
CA SER A 54 10.95 -0.91 5.55
C SER A 54 11.28 -2.39 5.74
N ILE A 55 10.63 -3.25 4.96
CA ILE A 55 10.85 -4.70 4.95
C ILE A 55 11.01 -5.12 3.49
N ASP A 56 12.17 -5.65 3.11
CA ASP A 56 12.52 -5.97 1.72
C ASP A 56 12.20 -4.82 0.73
N ASN A 57 11.19 -5.01 -0.13
CA ASN A 57 10.73 -4.08 -1.16
C ASN A 57 9.43 -3.35 -0.78
N ILE A 58 8.95 -3.48 0.47
CA ILE A 58 7.72 -2.83 0.94
C ILE A 58 8.01 -1.82 2.06
N LYS A 59 7.12 -0.83 2.16
CA LYS A 59 7.14 0.25 3.14
C LYS A 59 5.78 0.29 3.82
N ILE A 60 5.77 -0.01 5.11
CA ILE A 60 4.56 -0.20 5.91
C ILE A 60 4.40 1.00 6.86
N ASP A 61 3.22 1.62 6.89
CA ASP A 61 2.95 2.77 7.74
C ASP A 61 2.96 2.43 9.24
N LYS A 62 2.38 1.28 9.61
CA LYS A 62 2.32 0.81 10.99
C LYS A 62 2.15 -0.70 11.06
N ILE A 63 2.83 -1.33 12.01
CA ILE A 63 2.63 -2.74 12.36
C ILE A 63 2.37 -2.87 13.86
N THR A 64 1.49 -3.79 14.24
CA THR A 64 1.22 -4.19 15.62
C THR A 64 1.31 -5.72 15.74
N LYS A 65 0.98 -6.27 16.91
CA LYS A 65 0.92 -7.73 17.11
C LYS A 65 -0.12 -8.41 16.22
N ASP A 66 -1.23 -7.72 15.95
CA ASP A 66 -2.36 -8.29 15.23
C ASP A 66 -2.50 -7.75 13.80
N TYR A 67 -2.10 -6.48 13.57
CA TYR A 67 -2.40 -5.77 12.34
C TYR A 67 -1.17 -5.19 11.65
N LEU A 68 -1.15 -5.31 10.33
CA LEU A 68 -0.45 -4.41 9.43
C LEU A 68 -1.44 -3.31 9.02
N THR A 69 -1.05 -2.04 9.13
CA THR A 69 -1.92 -0.90 8.79
C THR A 69 -1.32 -0.07 7.67
N GLU A 70 -2.14 0.22 6.65
CA GLU A 70 -1.90 1.19 5.58
C GLU A 70 -2.90 2.33 5.73
N VAL A 71 -2.44 3.58 5.62
CA VAL A 71 -3.27 4.77 5.78
C VAL A 71 -3.39 5.52 4.47
N LYS A 72 -4.63 5.78 4.02
CA LYS A 72 -4.92 6.60 2.83
C LYS A 72 -5.70 7.86 3.17
N LYS A 73 -5.54 8.91 2.36
CA LYS A 73 -6.26 10.19 2.51
C LYS A 73 -7.73 10.07 2.08
N SER A 74 -8.01 9.30 1.04
CA SER A 74 -9.33 9.07 0.45
C SER A 74 -9.53 7.61 0.13
N ASP A 75 -10.79 7.20 0.04
CA ASP A 75 -11.24 5.88 -0.41
C ASP A 75 -11.52 5.84 -1.92
N SER A 76 -10.86 6.71 -2.70
CA SER A 76 -11.05 6.79 -4.16
C SER A 76 -10.65 5.50 -4.88
N ASP A 77 -9.63 4.79 -4.38
CA ASP A 77 -9.01 3.65 -5.03
C ASP A 77 -8.89 2.46 -4.06
N ILE A 78 -10.04 2.03 -3.54
CA ILE A 78 -10.13 0.95 -2.54
C ILE A 78 -9.48 -0.34 -3.03
N GLU A 79 -9.71 -0.72 -4.29
CA GLU A 79 -9.18 -1.95 -4.86
C GLU A 79 -7.65 -1.94 -4.92
N ALA A 80 -7.06 -0.89 -5.50
CA ALA A 80 -5.61 -0.74 -5.53
C ALA A 80 -4.99 -0.70 -4.13
N ALA A 81 -5.66 -0.04 -3.18
CA ALA A 81 -5.22 -0.02 -1.78
C ALA A 81 -5.33 -1.39 -1.10
N LYS A 82 -6.38 -2.17 -1.39
CA LYS A 82 -6.52 -3.55 -0.89
C LYS A 82 -5.39 -4.44 -1.38
N TRP A 83 -5.08 -4.38 -2.67
CA TRP A 83 -4.01 -5.17 -3.28
C TRP A 83 -2.62 -4.79 -2.76
N GLN A 84 -2.41 -3.51 -2.45
CA GLN A 84 -1.21 -3.05 -1.75
C GLN A 84 -1.08 -3.71 -0.37
N VAL A 85 -2.16 -3.80 0.41
CA VAL A 85 -2.16 -4.47 1.72
C VAL A 85 -1.94 -5.97 1.58
N LEU A 86 -2.58 -6.64 0.61
CA LEU A 86 -2.38 -8.08 0.34
C LEU A 86 -0.93 -8.40 -0.01
N LEU A 87 -0.29 -7.57 -0.85
CA LEU A 87 1.15 -7.67 -1.12
C LEU A 87 1.95 -7.62 0.18
N TYR A 88 1.63 -6.70 1.08
CA TYR A 88 2.37 -6.57 2.33
C TYR A 88 2.18 -7.76 3.26
N LEU A 89 0.95 -8.27 3.36
CA LEU A 89 0.65 -9.47 4.14
C LEU A 89 1.40 -10.70 3.60
N LYS A 90 1.48 -10.85 2.27
CA LYS A 90 2.23 -11.92 1.63
C LYS A 90 3.72 -11.85 1.97
N VAL A 91 4.34 -10.66 1.89
CA VAL A 91 5.76 -10.47 2.25
C VAL A 91 6.01 -10.79 3.74
N LEU A 92 5.07 -10.47 4.62
CA LEU A 92 5.17 -10.86 6.04
C LEU A 92 5.02 -12.37 6.22
N LYS A 93 4.05 -13.00 5.54
CA LYS A 93 3.82 -14.45 5.58
C LYS A 93 5.04 -15.24 5.09
N ASP A 94 5.70 -14.80 4.03
CA ASP A 94 6.95 -15.40 3.52
C ASP A 94 8.09 -15.38 4.56
N LYS A 95 8.04 -14.46 5.52
CA LYS A 95 8.98 -14.38 6.66
C LYS A 95 8.49 -15.09 7.92
N GLY A 96 7.36 -15.81 7.85
CA GLY A 96 6.74 -16.50 8.98
C GLY A 96 5.99 -15.56 9.94
N ILE A 97 5.62 -14.35 9.51
CA ILE A 97 4.89 -13.38 10.32
C ILE A 97 3.44 -13.29 9.82
N GLU A 98 2.50 -13.83 10.58
CA GLU A 98 1.08 -13.75 10.24
C GLU A 98 0.41 -12.53 10.89
N ARG A 99 -0.29 -11.72 10.10
CA ARG A 99 -1.02 -10.53 10.55
C ARG A 99 -2.31 -10.37 9.73
N LYS A 100 -3.26 -9.60 10.25
CA LYS A 100 -4.39 -9.09 9.48
C LYS A 100 -4.04 -7.74 8.87
N GLY A 101 -4.56 -7.45 7.69
CA GLY A 101 -4.45 -6.14 7.05
C GLY A 101 -5.51 -5.18 7.58
N LYS A 102 -5.13 -3.93 7.75
CA LYS A 102 -6.01 -2.83 8.15
C LYS A 102 -5.78 -1.65 7.20
N LEU A 103 -6.79 -1.30 6.44
CA LEU A 103 -6.76 -0.13 5.56
C LEU A 103 -7.59 0.99 6.21
N GLU A 104 -6.93 2.08 6.61
CA GLU A 104 -7.56 3.23 7.26
C GLU A 104 -7.66 4.42 6.30
N PHE A 105 -8.85 5.03 6.20
CA PHE A 105 -9.05 6.24 5.44
C PHE A 105 -9.26 7.45 6.36
N ILE A 106 -8.53 8.53 6.11
CA ILE A 106 -8.60 9.78 6.88
C ILE A 106 -9.20 10.88 6.01
N GLU A 107 -10.53 10.89 5.89
CA GLU A 107 -11.24 12.01 5.27
C GLU A 107 -11.42 13.15 6.28
N LYS A 108 -11.26 14.41 5.83
CA LYS A 108 -11.37 15.60 6.71
C LYS A 108 -12.77 15.81 7.31
N ASN A 109 -13.82 15.18 6.77
CA ASN A 109 -15.23 15.47 7.11
C ASN A 109 -16.11 14.24 7.38
N LYS A 110 -15.58 13.01 7.32
CA LYS A 110 -16.33 11.79 7.62
C LYS A 110 -15.68 11.00 8.76
N SER A 111 -16.47 10.15 9.41
CA SER A 111 -15.97 9.14 10.34
C SER A 111 -14.86 8.32 9.68
N LYS A 112 -13.80 7.99 10.43
CA LYS A 112 -12.73 7.10 9.94
C LYS A 112 -13.36 5.79 9.44
N SER A 113 -13.26 5.52 8.14
CA SER A 113 -13.61 4.22 7.59
C SER A 113 -12.38 3.31 7.67
N THR A 114 -12.61 2.05 8.01
CA THR A 114 -11.57 1.03 8.16
C THR A 114 -12.04 -0.23 7.49
N ILE A 115 -11.17 -0.84 6.69
CA ILE A 115 -11.41 -2.13 6.05
C ILE A 115 -10.38 -3.12 6.60
N ILE A 116 -10.88 -4.26 7.11
CA ILE A 116 -10.03 -5.39 7.50
C ILE A 116 -9.86 -6.30 6.30
N ILE A 117 -8.62 -6.73 6.05
CA ILE A 117 -8.23 -7.55 4.91
C ILE A 117 -7.49 -8.76 5.47
N GLU A 118 -7.85 -9.95 5.02
CA GLU A 118 -7.17 -11.19 5.40
C GLU A 118 -6.57 -11.84 4.15
N LEU A 119 -5.39 -12.42 4.30
CA LEU A 119 -4.74 -13.15 3.22
C LEU A 119 -5.31 -14.58 3.23
N ASP A 120 -5.94 -14.99 2.12
CA ASP A 120 -6.52 -16.31 1.93
C ASP A 120 -5.91 -16.97 0.68
N GLU A 121 -6.27 -18.22 0.41
CA GLU A 121 -5.70 -18.96 -0.73
C GLU A 121 -6.09 -18.37 -2.08
N ASN A 122 -7.31 -17.81 -2.21
CA ASN A 122 -7.80 -17.25 -3.46
C ASN A 122 -7.04 -15.97 -3.81
N ASN A 123 -6.98 -15.03 -2.87
CA ASN A 123 -6.32 -13.75 -3.09
C ASN A 123 -4.79 -13.89 -3.18
N LEU A 124 -4.20 -14.91 -2.54
CA LEU A 124 -2.81 -15.25 -2.71
C LEU A 124 -2.53 -15.77 -4.14
N SER A 125 -3.36 -16.67 -4.65
CA SER A 125 -3.24 -17.18 -6.03
C SER A 125 -3.36 -16.06 -7.05
N GLU A 126 -4.37 -15.19 -6.90
CA GLU A 126 -4.55 -14.03 -7.79
C GLU A 126 -3.35 -13.07 -7.71
N LEU A 127 -2.80 -12.83 -6.51
CA LEU A 127 -1.59 -12.01 -6.35
C LEU A 127 -0.41 -12.61 -7.13
N GLU A 128 -0.21 -13.93 -7.05
CA GLU A 128 0.85 -14.64 -7.77
C GLU A 128 0.69 -14.57 -9.28
N ASP A 129 -0.54 -14.58 -9.80
CA ASP A 129 -0.79 -14.43 -11.22
C ASP A 129 -0.49 -13.00 -11.73
N VAL A 130 -0.72 -11.99 -10.88
CA VAL A 130 -0.29 -10.61 -11.18
C VAL A 130 1.24 -10.51 -11.26
N TYR A 131 1.98 -11.29 -10.46
CA TYR A 131 3.43 -11.36 -10.55
C TYR A 131 3.92 -11.98 -11.88
N LYS A 132 3.27 -13.05 -12.35
CA LYS A 132 3.67 -13.76 -13.58
C LYS A 132 3.53 -12.91 -14.84
N CYS A 133 2.62 -11.93 -14.85
CA CYS A 133 2.45 -11.01 -15.99
C CYS A 133 3.57 -9.94 -16.13
N GLN A 134 4.57 -9.93 -15.24
CA GLN A 134 5.66 -8.94 -15.26
C GLN A 134 7.03 -9.49 -15.72
N ASP A 135 7.12 -10.78 -16.07
CA ASP A 135 8.29 -11.42 -16.68
C ASP A 135 8.17 -11.52 -18.20
#